data_AF-A0A3B9U6D8-F1
#
_entry.id   AF-A0A3B9U6D8-F1
#
_cell.length_a   1.000
_cell.length_b   1.000
_cell.length_c   1.000
_cell.angle_alpha   90.00
_cell.angle_beta   90.00
_cell.angle_gamma   90.00
#
_symmetry.space_group_name_H-M   'P 1'
#
loop_
_entity.id
_entity.type
_entity.pdbx_description
1 polymer ?
#
loop_
_entity_poly.entity_id
_entity_poly.type
_entity_poly.pdbx_seq_one_letter_code
_entity_poly.pdbx_strand_id
1 'polypeptide(L)'
;MNNERWQQFIDLAKEQFQNVEISTEDLLVQTMDGPEQRGTLDILTFDRNGESFKMERENKPIVLERKEHFAKRPTDTARTEYVFSDTEFSHKLRVYKETDSGDWDEISTDSLGL
;
A
#
# COMPACT_ATOMS: atom_id res chain seq x y z
N MET A 1 -9.29 0.32 6.66
CA MET A 1 -9.45 -1.10 7.07
C MET A 1 -8.54 -1.30 8.28
N ASN A 2 -9.05 -1.79 9.42
CA ASN A 2 -8.26 -1.98 10.64
C ASN A 2 -7.42 -3.27 10.58
N ASN A 3 -6.33 -3.33 11.35
CA ASN A 3 -5.43 -4.50 11.40
C ASN A 3 -6.14 -5.80 11.78
N GLU A 4 -7.12 -5.74 12.68
CA GLU A 4 -7.90 -6.93 13.08
C GLU A 4 -8.69 -7.53 11.91
N ARG A 5 -9.29 -6.69 11.07
CA ARG A 5 -10.03 -7.16 9.88
C ARG A 5 -9.10 -7.75 8.82
N TRP A 6 -7.88 -7.23 8.73
CA TRP A 6 -6.85 -7.77 7.84
C TRP A 6 -6.37 -9.14 8.30
N GLN A 7 -6.13 -9.32 9.60
CA GLN A 7 -5.75 -10.60 10.17
C GLN A 7 -6.84 -11.66 9.93
N GLN A 8 -8.11 -11.29 10.15
CA GLN A 8 -9.25 -12.17 9.86
C GLN A 8 -9.36 -12.52 8.38
N PHE A 9 -9.08 -11.55 7.49
CA PHE A 9 -9.06 -11.81 6.05
C PHE A 9 -7.95 -12.79 5.68
N ILE A 10 -6.75 -12.64 6.26
CA ILE A 10 -5.63 -13.58 6.05
C ILE A 10 -6.00 -14.98 6.54
N ASP A 11 -6.62 -15.11 7.71
CA ASP A 11 -7.02 -16.41 8.26
C ASP A 11 -8.04 -17.09 7.35
N LEU A 12 -9.09 -16.36 6.95
CA LEU A 12 -10.09 -16.84 5.99
C LEU A 12 -9.47 -17.19 4.63
N ALA A 13 -8.49 -16.40 4.18
CA ALA A 13 -7.80 -16.65 2.93
C ALA A 13 -6.99 -17.95 3.01
N LYS A 14 -6.28 -18.20 4.11
CA LYS A 14 -5.56 -19.46 4.34
C LYS A 14 -6.49 -20.66 4.45
N GLU A 15 -7.70 -20.48 4.98
CA GLU A 15 -8.69 -21.56 5.08
C GLU A 15 -9.39 -21.85 3.76
N GLN A 16 -9.72 -20.83 2.96
CA GLN A 16 -10.49 -20.97 1.72
C GLN A 16 -9.64 -21.13 0.45
N PHE A 17 -8.44 -20.56 0.42
CA PHE A 17 -7.62 -20.46 -0.79
C PHE A 17 -6.37 -21.32 -0.70
N GLN A 18 -5.80 -21.63 -1.87
CA GLN A 18 -4.57 -22.40 -1.98
C GLN A 18 -3.41 -21.47 -2.35
N ASN A 19 -2.17 -21.90 -2.09
CA ASN A 19 -0.96 -21.12 -2.37
C ASN A 19 -0.98 -19.69 -1.78
N VAL A 20 -1.44 -19.56 -0.54
CA VAL A 20 -1.49 -18.27 0.14
C VAL A 20 -0.09 -17.84 0.56
N GLU A 21 0.39 -16.78 -0.06
CA GLU A 21 1.66 -16.11 0.24
C GLU A 21 1.39 -14.72 0.82
N ILE A 22 2.00 -14.43 1.96
CA ILE A 22 1.84 -13.16 2.67
C ILE A 22 3.22 -12.53 2.81
N SER A 23 3.36 -11.31 2.32
CA SER A 23 4.56 -10.50 2.40
C SER A 23 4.20 -9.13 2.95
N THR A 24 4.87 -8.70 4.01
CA THR A 24 4.72 -7.33 4.52
C THR A 24 6.02 -6.59 4.22
N GLU A 25 5.91 -5.51 3.46
CA GLU A 25 7.02 -4.63 3.11
C GLU A 25 6.91 -3.30 3.85
N ASP A 26 8.04 -2.77 4.27
CA ASP A 26 8.11 -1.50 4.98
C ASP A 26 8.18 -0.35 3.96
N LEU A 27 7.22 0.58 4.04
CA LEU A 27 7.21 1.76 3.19
C LEU A 27 8.15 2.81 3.76
N LEU A 28 9.36 2.84 3.19
CA LEU A 28 10.34 3.88 3.44
C LEU A 28 9.94 5.15 2.70
N VAL A 29 9.65 6.19 3.45
CA VAL A 29 9.38 7.52 2.90
C VAL A 29 10.66 8.32 2.96
N GLN A 30 11.07 8.92 1.83
CA GLN A 30 12.18 9.86 1.83
C GLN A 30 11.77 11.12 2.58
N THR A 31 12.34 11.29 3.77
CA THR A 31 12.24 12.52 4.55
C THR A 31 13.57 13.27 4.52
N MET A 32 13.56 14.52 4.99
CA MET A 32 14.76 15.36 5.05
C MET A 32 15.88 14.78 5.94
N ASP A 33 15.52 14.00 6.97
CA ASP A 33 16.47 13.41 7.92
C ASP A 33 17.01 12.04 7.46
N GLY A 34 16.39 11.46 6.42
CA GLY A 34 16.72 10.14 5.89
C GLY A 34 15.48 9.34 5.47
N PRO A 35 15.65 8.11 4.95
CA PRO A 35 14.54 7.20 4.74
C PRO A 35 13.97 6.80 6.11
N GLU A 36 12.78 7.30 6.44
CA GLU A 36 12.05 6.87 7.64
C GLU A 36 11.00 5.84 7.24
N GLN A 37 10.90 4.77 8.02
CA GLN A 37 9.80 3.82 7.93
C GLN A 37 8.52 4.51 8.40
N ARG A 38 7.69 4.91 7.44
CA ARG A 38 6.48 5.69 7.67
C ARG A 38 5.30 5.03 6.95
N GLY A 39 5.20 3.71 7.01
CA GLY A 39 4.07 2.95 6.46
C GLY A 39 4.39 1.47 6.29
N THR A 40 3.37 0.68 5.97
CA THR A 40 3.50 -0.74 5.63
C THR A 40 2.70 -1.04 4.36
N LEU A 41 3.24 -1.93 3.54
CA LEU A 41 2.58 -2.50 2.37
C LEU A 41 2.41 -4.00 2.64
N ASP A 42 1.18 -4.42 2.93
CA ASP A 42 0.87 -5.83 3.09
C ASP A 42 0.42 -6.40 1.74
N ILE A 43 1.19 -7.33 1.20
CA ILE A 43 0.95 -8.04 -0.06
C ILE A 43 0.49 -9.46 0.27
N LEU A 44 -0.61 -9.87 -0.32
CA LEU A 44 -1.23 -11.17 -0.13
C LEU A 44 -1.54 -11.77 -1.50
N THR A 45 -0.85 -12.83 -1.88
CA THR A 45 -1.08 -13.55 -3.14
C THR A 45 -1.71 -14.90 -2.83
N PHE A 46 -2.76 -15.30 -3.55
CA PHE A 46 -3.45 -16.57 -3.34
C PHE A 46 -4.13 -17.06 -4.61
N ASP A 47 -4.31 -18.37 -4.73
CA ASP A 47 -5.07 -18.99 -5.82
C ASP A 47 -6.49 -19.34 -5.36
N ARG A 48 -7.47 -18.94 -6.17
CA ARG A 48 -8.88 -19.28 -5.97
C ARG A 48 -9.45 -19.83 -7.26
N ASN A 49 -9.94 -21.08 -7.21
CA ASN A 49 -10.54 -21.77 -8.34
C ASN A 49 -9.63 -21.86 -9.59
N GLY A 50 -8.30 -21.88 -9.41
CA GLY A 50 -7.33 -21.89 -10.51
C GLY A 50 -7.07 -20.51 -11.12
N GLU A 51 -7.49 -19.44 -10.44
CA GLU A 51 -7.16 -18.07 -10.79
C GLU A 51 -6.30 -17.46 -9.68
N SER A 52 -5.15 -16.89 -10.04
CA SER A 52 -4.28 -16.20 -9.08
C SER A 52 -4.80 -14.80 -8.79
N PHE A 53 -4.85 -14.45 -7.51
CA PHE A 53 -5.19 -13.13 -7.02
C PHE A 53 -4.04 -12.56 -6.21
N LYS A 54 -3.82 -11.26 -6.32
CA LYS A 54 -2.85 -10.52 -5.52
C LYS A 54 -3.55 -9.33 -4.90
N MET A 55 -3.44 -9.17 -3.59
CA MET A 55 -4.05 -8.09 -2.84
C MET A 55 -2.94 -7.29 -2.17
N GLU A 56 -2.96 -5.97 -2.36
CA GLU A 56 -1.98 -5.05 -1.82
C GLU A 56 -2.70 -4.04 -0.93
N ARG A 57 -2.37 -4.03 0.35
CA ARG A 57 -2.87 -3.08 1.33
C ARG A 57 -1.75 -2.11 1.69
N GLU A 58 -1.87 -0.90 1.18
CA GLU A 58 -0.99 0.21 1.54
C GLU A 58 -1.53 0.93 2.78
N ASN A 59 -0.75 0.97 3.85
CA ASN A 59 -1.01 1.76 5.04
C ASN A 59 0.06 2.85 5.14
N LYS A 60 -0.30 4.10 4.86
CA LYS A 60 0.64 5.22 4.99
C LYS A 60 -0.04 6.45 5.61
N PRO A 61 0.68 7.27 6.39
CA PRO A 61 0.17 8.53 6.87
C PRO A 61 -0.13 9.43 5.67
N ILE A 62 -1.23 10.18 5.73
CA ILE A 62 -1.54 11.13 4.65
C ILE A 62 -0.50 12.24 4.64
N VAL A 63 -0.16 12.75 3.46
CA VAL A 63 0.59 14.00 3.34
C VAL A 63 -0.39 15.13 3.65
N LEU A 64 -0.23 15.79 4.80
CA LEU A 64 -1.04 16.95 5.18
C LEU A 64 -0.64 18.18 4.39
N GLU A 65 0.66 18.38 4.19
CA GLU A 65 1.14 19.61 3.57
C GLU A 65 2.43 19.35 2.79
N ARG A 66 2.54 19.96 1.62
CA ARG A 66 3.78 20.01 0.84
C ARG A 66 4.27 21.44 0.85
N LYS A 67 5.31 21.74 1.61
CA LYS A 67 5.95 23.06 1.63
C LYS A 67 7.08 23.11 0.63
N GLU A 68 6.86 23.85 -0.45
CA GLU A 68 7.89 24.13 -1.44
C GLU A 68 8.61 25.44 -1.05
N HIS A 69 9.81 25.31 -0.52
CA HIS A 69 10.70 26.44 -0.26
C HIS A 69 11.40 26.82 -1.58
N PHE A 70 10.85 27.86 -2.22
CA PHE A 70 11.46 28.45 -3.40
C PHE A 70 12.73 29.23 -3.02
N ALA A 71 13.86 28.79 -3.57
CA ALA A 71 15.14 29.46 -3.48
C ALA A 71 15.10 30.82 -4.19
N LYS A 72 15.29 31.91 -3.44
CA LYS A 72 15.27 33.29 -3.97
C LYS A 72 16.64 33.76 -4.51
N ARG A 73 17.68 32.92 -4.44
CA ARG A 73 19.07 33.23 -4.82
C ARG A 73 19.68 32.08 -5.64
N PRO A 74 20.58 32.36 -6.60
CA PRO A 74 21.14 31.36 -7.53
C PRO A 74 22.03 30.28 -6.88
N THR A 75 22.40 30.44 -5.61
CA THR A 75 23.18 29.44 -4.84
C THR A 75 22.29 28.57 -3.94
N ASP A 76 21.00 28.90 -3.83
CA ASP A 76 20.09 28.25 -2.91
C ASP A 76 19.31 27.14 -3.66
N THR A 77 19.28 25.93 -3.12
CA THR A 77 18.55 24.81 -3.72
C THR A 77 17.08 24.93 -3.34
N ALA A 78 16.17 24.87 -4.31
CA ALA A 78 14.74 24.74 -3.99
C ALA A 78 14.52 23.46 -3.19
N ARG A 79 13.81 23.55 -2.05
CA ARG A 79 13.60 22.43 -1.13
C ARG A 79 12.11 22.13 -0.99
N THR A 80 11.75 20.87 -1.04
CA THR A 80 10.37 20.43 -0.82
C THR A 80 10.31 19.66 0.49
N GLU A 81 9.60 20.20 1.47
CA GLU A 81 9.32 19.55 2.75
C GLU A 81 7.92 18.93 2.70
N TYR A 82 7.83 17.64 3.04
CA TYR A 82 6.58 16.91 3.15
C TYR A 82 6.19 16.80 4.63
N VAL A 83 5.07 17.40 5.01
CA VAL A 83 4.45 17.29 6.34
C VAL A 83 3.42 16.17 6.27
N PHE A 84 3.65 15.10 7.03
CA PHE A 84 2.76 13.95 7.13
C PHE A 84 1.83 14.07 8.35
N SER A 85 0.64 13.50 8.29
CA SER A 85 -0.26 13.42 9.45
C SER A 85 0.22 12.35 10.41
N ASP A 86 0.29 12.69 11.69
CA ASP A 86 0.53 11.71 12.75
C ASP A 86 -0.75 10.92 13.09
N THR A 87 -1.93 11.50 12.81
CA THR A 87 -3.23 10.96 13.23
C THR A 87 -4.06 10.36 12.10
N GLU A 88 -3.82 10.77 10.85
CA GLU A 88 -4.62 10.34 9.69
C GLU A 88 -3.81 9.44 8.77
N PHE A 89 -4.29 8.20 8.59
CA PHE A 89 -3.68 7.21 7.72
C PHE A 89 -4.58 6.97 6.50
N SER A 90 -3.97 7.01 5.30
CA SER A 90 -4.60 6.51 4.10
C SER A 90 -4.41 5.00 4.05
N HIS A 91 -5.53 4.30 3.85
CA HIS A 91 -5.55 2.87 3.63
C HIS A 91 -6.00 2.64 2.19
N LYS A 92 -5.07 2.25 1.32
CA LYS A 92 -5.40 1.90 -0.07
C LYS A 92 -5.33 0.39 -0.22
N LEU A 93 -6.49 -0.23 -0.38
CA LEU A 93 -6.58 -1.65 -0.73
C LEU A 93 -6.71 -1.75 -2.25
N ARG A 94 -5.80 -2.49 -2.87
CA ARG A 94 -5.83 -2.81 -4.29
C ARG A 94 -5.91 -4.31 -4.43
N VAL A 95 -6.71 -4.78 -5.36
CA VAL A 95 -6.78 -6.20 -5.68
C VAL A 95 -6.46 -6.34 -7.15
N TYR A 96 -5.67 -7.36 -7.44
CA TYR A 96 -5.20 -7.69 -8.76
C TYR A 96 -5.62 -9.12 -9.03
N LYS A 97 -6.00 -9.38 -10.27
CA LYS A 97 -6.29 -10.71 -10.76
C LYS A 97 -5.32 -11.02 -11.89
N GLU A 98 -4.71 -12.19 -11.84
CA GLU A 98 -3.90 -12.68 -12.95
C GLU A 98 -4.81 -13.01 -14.13
N THR A 99 -4.46 -12.44 -15.28
CA THR A 99 -5.10 -12.72 -16.57
C THR A 99 -4.50 -13.96 -17.20
N ASP A 100 -5.21 -14.56 -18.16
CA ASP A 100 -4.72 -15.74 -18.92
C ASP A 100 -3.36 -15.47 -19.62
N SER A 101 -3.03 -14.20 -19.86
CA SER A 101 -1.75 -13.73 -20.42
C SER A 101 -0.59 -13.67 -19.41
N GLY A 102 -0.85 -13.90 -18.11
CA GLY A 102 0.13 -13.75 -17.03
C GLY A 102 0.35 -12.29 -16.58
N ASP A 103 -0.54 -11.37 -16.96
CA ASP A 103 -0.51 -9.97 -16.52
C ASP A 103 -1.48 -9.74 -15.33
N TRP A 104 -1.18 -8.78 -14.46
CA TRP A 104 -1.96 -8.51 -13.25
C TRP A 104 -2.90 -7.33 -13.47
N ASP A 105 -4.19 -7.61 -13.62
CA ASP A 105 -5.22 -6.59 -13.83
C ASP A 105 -5.78 -6.09 -12.49
N GLU A 106 -5.72 -4.77 -12.25
CA GLU A 106 -6.26 -4.16 -11.02
C GLU A 106 -7.79 -4.18 -11.05
N ILE A 107 -8.38 -5.00 -10.20
CA ILE A 107 -9.82 -5.05 -10.00
C ILE A 107 -10.23 -4.17 -8.82
N SER A 108 -11.28 -3.39 -9.01
CA SER A 108 -11.88 -2.63 -7.91
C SER A 108 -12.50 -3.59 -6.90
N THR A 109 -12.29 -3.33 -5.61
CA THR A 109 -12.89 -4.08 -4.50
C THR A 109 -14.42 -4.08 -4.51
N ASP A 110 -15.03 -3.06 -5.14
CA ASP A 110 -16.47 -2.99 -5.42
C ASP A 110 -16.94 -4.17 -6.30
N SER A 111 -16.09 -4.61 -7.24
CA SER A 111 -16.36 -5.75 -8.12
C SER A 111 -16.29 -7.11 -7.39
N LEU A 112 -15.70 -7.14 -6.18
CA LEU A 112 -15.59 -8.36 -5.36
C LEU A 112 -16.80 -8.58 -4.43
N GLY A 113 -17.75 -7.65 -4.37
CA GLY A 113 -19.00 -7.82 -3.60
C GLY A 113 -18.79 -8.08 -2.11
N LEU A 114 -17.76 -7.46 -1.52
CA LEU A 114 -17.44 -7.52 -0.08
C LEU A 114 -18.18 -6.42 0.72
#